data_AF-A0A7Y7YCD4-F1
#
_entry.id   AF-A0A7Y7YCD4-F1
#
_cell.length_a   1.000
_cell.length_b   1.000
_cell.length_c   1.000
_cell.angle_alpha   90.00
_cell.angle_beta   90.00
_cell.angle_gamma   90.00
#
_symmetry.space_group_name_H-M   'P 1'
#
loop_
_entity.id
_entity.type
_entity.pdbx_description
1 polymer ?
#
loop_
_entity_poly.entity_id
_entity_poly.type
_entity_poly.pdbx_seq_one_letter_code
_entity_poly.pdbx_strand_id
1 'polypeptide(L)'
;MTVFRDTSAVQGLRSVAMRLSFLRLCLVMVVLAWLVGGGLSACLAAEPLTVDPQARVELDIAAQDLAGALDSFSRQTGMAVLVDRDLTRARRSLAVHGRYRASEALSLLLTGSGLMARYARADAFTLQVAQVSDAPVTREPGSSKGAALASSYARAIQLAIEQALCALPLTRPGTYRAVLQVWIGQGGELQHSRLVSSTGDVQRDGALVERLRTVRVERPAPSSLRQPVTLLLMPDSAGTSMDCTERKGAAGV
;
A
#
# COMPACT_ATOMS: atom_id res chain seq x y z
N MET A 1 -6.13 -59.46 42.35
CA MET A 1 -6.84 -59.21 41.08
C MET A 1 -5.78 -58.81 40.07
N THR A 2 -5.12 -59.78 39.42
CA THR A 2 -5.48 -60.39 38.13
C THR A 2 -5.61 -59.39 36.98
N VAL A 3 -5.04 -59.55 35.78
CA VAL A 3 -3.98 -60.40 35.18
C VAL A 3 -4.18 -60.23 33.67
N PHE A 4 -3.06 -60.07 32.93
CA PHE A 4 -2.87 -60.38 31.49
C PHE A 4 -3.70 -59.58 30.45
N ARG A 5 -3.22 -59.29 29.23
CA ARG A 5 -2.40 -60.11 28.31
C ARG A 5 -1.87 -59.19 27.18
N ASP A 6 -0.56 -59.02 27.03
CA ASP A 6 0.34 -59.71 26.07
C ASP A 6 -0.15 -59.81 24.62
N THR A 7 0.59 -59.21 23.69
CA THR A 7 1.39 -59.83 22.58
C THR A 7 1.70 -58.73 21.55
N SER A 8 2.95 -58.33 21.32
CA SER A 8 4.02 -59.04 20.58
C SER A 8 3.51 -59.53 19.22
N ALA A 9 4.11 -59.36 18.06
CA ALA A 9 5.45 -59.04 17.58
C ALA A 9 5.24 -58.80 16.06
N VAL A 10 6.13 -58.20 15.28
CA VAL A 10 7.23 -58.90 14.60
C VAL A 10 7.84 -57.85 13.65
N GLN A 11 9.08 -57.45 13.93
CA GLN A 11 10.22 -57.42 13.00
C GLN A 11 9.94 -56.87 11.57
N GLY A 12 10.49 -55.73 11.14
CA GLY A 12 11.85 -55.28 11.43
C GLY A 12 12.85 -56.34 10.98
N LEU A 13 13.46 -56.16 9.80
CA LEU A 13 14.37 -57.09 9.11
C LEU A 13 13.68 -58.23 8.39
N ARG A 14 13.38 -58.02 7.11
CA ARG A 14 13.77 -58.98 6.07
C ARG A 14 13.63 -58.36 4.68
N SER A 15 14.59 -58.70 3.84
CA SER A 15 14.46 -58.69 2.39
C SER A 15 14.59 -57.33 1.67
N VAL A 16 15.65 -56.59 2.03
CA VAL A 16 16.52 -55.85 1.06
C VAL A 16 16.87 -56.68 -0.19
N ALA A 17 16.65 -58.00 -0.17
CA ALA A 17 16.79 -58.94 -1.27
C ALA A 17 15.67 -58.93 -2.35
N MET A 18 14.52 -58.28 -2.14
CA MET A 18 13.44 -58.28 -3.14
C MET A 18 13.52 -57.12 -4.15
N ARG A 19 14.64 -56.38 -4.15
CA ARG A 19 14.87 -55.23 -5.06
C ARG A 19 15.49 -55.60 -6.40
N LEU A 20 15.98 -56.83 -6.59
CA LEU A 20 16.62 -57.26 -7.84
C LEU A 20 15.81 -58.25 -8.70
N SER A 21 14.77 -58.89 -8.16
CA SER A 21 13.95 -59.86 -8.92
C SER A 21 12.68 -59.25 -9.55
N PHE A 22 12.18 -58.14 -9.02
CA PHE A 22 11.03 -57.41 -9.60
C PHE A 22 11.38 -56.67 -10.90
N LEU A 23 12.66 -56.35 -11.12
CA LEU A 23 13.12 -55.61 -12.30
C LEU A 23 13.03 -56.42 -13.60
N ARG A 24 13.09 -57.76 -13.52
CA ARG A 24 12.94 -58.66 -14.69
C ARG A 24 11.50 -59.12 -14.92
N LEU A 25 10.64 -59.10 -13.91
CA LEU A 25 9.23 -59.51 -14.04
C LEU A 25 8.31 -58.36 -14.48
N CYS A 26 8.59 -57.10 -14.10
CA CYS A 26 7.83 -55.94 -14.57
C CYS A 26 7.97 -55.70 -16.08
N LEU A 27 9.12 -56.02 -16.68
CA LEU A 27 9.35 -55.79 -18.10
C LEU A 27 8.54 -56.75 -18.99
N VAL A 28 8.19 -57.94 -18.49
CA VAL A 28 7.36 -58.93 -19.21
C VAL A 28 5.86 -58.66 -19.02
N MET A 29 5.44 -58.07 -17.88
CA MET A 29 4.02 -57.68 -17.65
C MET A 29 3.61 -56.41 -18.40
N VAL A 30 4.54 -55.51 -18.74
CA VAL A 30 4.25 -54.29 -19.51
C VAL A 30 4.01 -54.57 -21.00
N VAL A 31 4.57 -55.67 -21.55
CA VAL A 31 4.45 -55.98 -22.99
C VAL A 31 3.18 -56.78 -23.33
N LEU A 32 2.63 -57.58 -22.40
CA LEU A 32 1.42 -58.36 -22.65
C LEU A 32 0.10 -57.64 -22.36
N ALA A 33 0.12 -56.54 -21.59
CA ALA A 33 -1.08 -55.74 -21.33
C ALA A 33 -1.45 -54.75 -22.45
N TRP A 34 -0.60 -54.59 -23.47
CA TRP A 34 -0.82 -53.67 -24.59
C TRP A 34 -1.60 -54.25 -25.78
N LEU A 35 -2.01 -55.52 -25.74
CA LEU A 35 -2.63 -56.17 -26.91
C LEU A 35 -4.11 -56.49 -26.78
N VAL A 36 -4.72 -56.45 -25.59
CA VAL A 36 -6.16 -56.77 -25.44
C VAL A 36 -6.75 -55.98 -24.28
N GLY A 37 -7.31 -54.80 -24.56
CA GLY A 37 -8.03 -54.06 -23.54
C GLY A 37 -8.14 -52.57 -23.82
N GLY A 38 -8.90 -52.22 -24.86
CA GLY A 38 -9.40 -50.86 -25.04
C GLY A 38 -10.21 -50.44 -23.82
N GLY A 39 -9.62 -49.58 -23.01
CA GLY A 39 -10.27 -48.91 -21.89
C GLY A 39 -9.58 -47.57 -21.70
N LEU A 40 -10.11 -46.53 -22.34
CA LEU A 40 -9.78 -45.14 -22.03
C LEU A 40 -10.15 -44.88 -20.56
N SER A 41 -9.25 -45.18 -19.63
CA SER A 41 -9.26 -44.55 -18.32
C SER A 41 -8.66 -43.16 -18.51
N ALA A 42 -9.52 -42.21 -18.83
CA ALA A 42 -9.21 -40.81 -18.64
C ALA A 42 -9.02 -40.59 -17.13
N CYS A 43 -7.77 -40.63 -16.67
CA CYS A 43 -7.39 -39.93 -15.45
C CYS A 43 -7.74 -38.46 -15.69
N LEU A 44 -8.89 -38.01 -15.19
CA LEU A 44 -9.04 -36.59 -14.88
C LEU A 44 -7.99 -36.29 -13.81
N ALA A 45 -6.84 -35.80 -14.25
CA ALA A 45 -5.99 -35.03 -13.39
C ALA A 45 -6.86 -33.88 -12.87
N ALA A 46 -7.17 -33.88 -11.58
CA ALA A 46 -7.72 -32.71 -10.92
C ALA A 46 -6.66 -31.60 -11.06
N GLU A 47 -6.86 -30.71 -12.03
CA GLU A 47 -6.06 -29.50 -12.13
C GLU A 47 -6.16 -28.78 -10.78
N PRO A 48 -5.05 -28.30 -10.20
CA PRO A 48 -5.15 -27.41 -9.06
C PRO A 48 -6.02 -26.24 -9.48
N LEU A 49 -7.18 -26.08 -8.82
CA LEU A 49 -8.02 -24.89 -8.99
C LEU A 49 -7.16 -23.70 -8.57
N THR A 50 -6.49 -23.09 -9.55
CA THR A 50 -5.87 -21.80 -9.40
C THR A 50 -7.02 -20.82 -9.25
N VAL A 51 -7.41 -20.57 -7.99
CA VAL A 51 -8.34 -19.50 -7.65
C VAL A 51 -7.66 -18.22 -8.10
N ASP A 52 -8.14 -17.64 -9.19
CA ASP A 52 -7.63 -16.36 -9.67
C ASP A 52 -7.97 -15.30 -8.61
N PRO A 53 -6.97 -14.73 -7.91
CA PRO A 53 -7.22 -13.72 -6.88
C PRO A 53 -7.81 -12.41 -7.47
N GLN A 54 -7.80 -12.27 -8.80
CA GLN A 54 -8.40 -11.15 -9.53
C GLN A 54 -9.84 -11.43 -9.99
N ALA A 55 -10.32 -12.67 -9.90
CA ALA A 55 -11.67 -13.04 -10.29
C ALA A 55 -12.69 -12.41 -9.34
N ARG A 56 -13.79 -11.90 -9.91
CA ARG A 56 -14.92 -11.38 -9.16
C ARG A 56 -15.84 -12.53 -8.79
N VAL A 57 -16.14 -12.66 -7.50
CA VAL A 57 -17.06 -13.68 -6.97
C VAL A 57 -18.31 -12.98 -6.47
N GLU A 58 -19.46 -13.61 -6.67
CA GLU A 58 -20.71 -13.17 -6.05
C GLU A 58 -20.62 -13.48 -4.56
N LEU A 59 -20.67 -12.44 -3.73
CA LEU A 59 -20.55 -12.55 -2.28
C LEU A 59 -21.86 -12.07 -1.65
N ASP A 60 -22.36 -12.87 -0.72
CA ASP A 60 -23.54 -12.55 0.08
C ASP A 60 -23.22 -12.86 1.55
N ILE A 61 -22.83 -11.82 2.28
CA ILE A 61 -22.44 -11.91 3.69
C ILE A 61 -23.19 -10.81 4.44
N ALA A 62 -24.09 -11.18 5.34
CA ALA A 62 -24.83 -10.25 6.18
C ALA A 62 -23.94 -9.62 7.27
N ALA A 63 -24.37 -8.47 7.81
CA ALA A 63 -23.68 -7.80 8.91
C ALA A 63 -23.82 -8.59 10.23
N GLN A 64 -22.75 -9.24 10.68
CA GLN A 64 -22.77 -10.16 11.82
C GLN A 64 -21.51 -10.02 12.69
N ASP A 65 -21.34 -10.93 13.65
CA ASP A 65 -20.08 -11.03 14.40
C ASP A 65 -18.93 -11.28 13.44
N LEU A 66 -17.82 -10.57 13.66
CA LEU A 66 -16.71 -10.56 12.71
C LEU A 66 -16.12 -11.96 12.48
N ALA A 67 -16.05 -12.82 13.51
CA ALA A 67 -15.52 -14.17 13.35
C ALA A 67 -16.40 -15.01 12.42
N GLY A 68 -17.73 -14.94 12.58
CA GLY A 68 -18.67 -15.64 11.70
C GLY A 68 -18.63 -15.09 10.27
N ALA A 69 -18.46 -13.78 10.10
CA ALA A 69 -18.38 -13.15 8.78
C ALA A 69 -17.14 -13.58 8.00
N LEU A 70 -15.98 -13.66 8.66
CA LEU A 70 -14.71 -14.12 8.07
C LEU A 70 -14.75 -15.59 7.67
N ASP A 71 -15.45 -16.41 8.45
CA ASP A 71 -15.67 -17.82 8.16
C ASP A 71 -16.55 -18.01 6.90
N SER A 72 -17.65 -17.25 6.78
CA SER A 72 -18.45 -17.22 5.55
C SER A 72 -17.66 -16.71 4.34
N PHE A 73 -16.85 -15.67 4.53
CA PHE A 73 -15.97 -15.14 3.49
C PHE A 73 -14.95 -16.18 3.01
N SER A 74 -14.30 -16.88 3.93
CA SER A 74 -13.32 -17.93 3.64
C SER A 74 -13.96 -19.07 2.82
N ARG A 75 -15.18 -19.49 3.17
CA ARG A 75 -15.91 -20.50 2.40
C ARG A 75 -16.29 -20.07 0.99
N GLN A 76 -16.73 -18.82 0.80
CA GLN A 76 -17.17 -18.33 -0.51
C GLN A 76 -15.99 -18.00 -1.44
N THR A 77 -14.85 -17.57 -0.89
CA THR A 77 -13.67 -17.16 -1.68
C THR A 77 -12.56 -18.22 -1.77
N GLY A 78 -12.57 -19.22 -0.88
CA GLY A 78 -11.49 -20.19 -0.74
C GLY A 78 -10.24 -19.66 -0.04
N MET A 79 -10.26 -18.42 0.48
CA MET A 79 -9.11 -17.82 1.15
C MET A 79 -8.92 -18.35 2.57
N ALA A 80 -7.69 -18.70 2.93
CA ALA A 80 -7.30 -19.06 4.29
C ALA A 80 -7.13 -17.82 5.16
N VAL A 81 -7.71 -17.86 6.36
CA VAL A 81 -7.69 -16.76 7.33
C VAL A 81 -7.10 -17.24 8.65
N LEU A 82 -6.06 -16.55 9.13
CA LEU A 82 -5.45 -16.82 10.44
C LEU A 82 -5.60 -15.60 11.34
N VAL A 83 -6.38 -15.72 12.41
CA VAL A 83 -6.78 -14.59 13.25
C VAL A 83 -6.77 -14.97 14.72
N ASP A 84 -6.17 -14.11 15.54
CA ASP A 84 -6.27 -14.23 16.99
C ASP A 84 -7.68 -13.92 17.46
N ARG A 85 -8.23 -14.81 18.30
CA ARG A 85 -9.61 -14.69 18.81
C ARG A 85 -9.88 -13.40 19.56
N ASP A 86 -8.86 -12.81 20.18
CA ASP A 86 -9.00 -11.57 20.93
C ASP A 86 -9.17 -10.35 20.01
N LEU A 87 -8.70 -10.43 18.75
CA LEU A 87 -8.88 -9.35 17.79
C LEU A 87 -10.32 -9.27 17.26
N THR A 88 -11.01 -10.40 17.12
CA THR A 88 -12.38 -10.45 16.58
C THR A 88 -13.46 -10.34 17.64
N ARG A 89 -13.12 -10.57 18.92
CA ARG A 89 -14.08 -10.53 20.03
C ARG A 89 -14.79 -9.18 20.10
N ALA A 90 -16.12 -9.22 20.15
CA ALA A 90 -17.02 -8.06 20.24
C ALA A 90 -16.90 -7.04 19.08
N ARG A 91 -16.35 -7.44 17.92
CA ARG A 91 -16.35 -6.64 16.69
C ARG A 91 -17.42 -7.17 15.72
N ARG A 92 -17.98 -6.27 14.93
CA ARG A 92 -18.95 -6.62 13.88
C ARG A 92 -18.40 -6.30 12.50
N SER A 93 -18.80 -7.11 11.53
CA SER A 93 -18.57 -6.82 10.11
C SER A 93 -19.69 -5.98 9.54
N LEU A 94 -19.40 -5.29 8.43
CA LEU A 94 -20.45 -4.79 7.55
C LEU A 94 -21.00 -5.92 6.67
N ALA A 95 -22.13 -5.62 6.02
CA ALA A 95 -22.69 -6.50 5.02
C ALA A 95 -21.98 -6.29 3.67
N VAL A 96 -21.75 -7.38 2.93
CA VAL A 96 -21.18 -7.35 1.58
C VAL A 96 -22.09 -8.17 0.69
N HIS A 97 -22.69 -7.51 -0.29
CA HIS A 97 -23.60 -8.11 -1.25
C HIS A 97 -23.24 -7.65 -2.67
N GLY A 98 -22.93 -8.58 -3.56
CA GLY A 98 -22.62 -8.30 -4.96
C GLY A 98 -21.32 -8.93 -5.46
N ARG A 99 -20.88 -8.53 -6.66
CA ARG A 99 -19.67 -9.04 -7.32
C ARG A 99 -18.43 -8.23 -7.00
N TYR A 100 -17.60 -8.78 -6.14
CA TYR A 100 -16.35 -8.16 -5.72
C TYR A 100 -15.17 -9.10 -5.91
N ARG A 101 -13.96 -8.54 -6.03
CA ARG A 101 -12.75 -9.31 -5.80
C ARG A 101 -12.65 -9.65 -4.31
N ALA A 102 -12.01 -10.77 -3.99
CA ALA A 102 -11.86 -11.20 -2.59
C ALA A 102 -11.22 -10.09 -1.71
N SER A 103 -10.21 -9.39 -2.23
CA SER A 103 -9.56 -8.30 -1.51
C SER A 103 -10.43 -7.05 -1.30
N GLU A 104 -11.25 -6.71 -2.30
CA GLU A 104 -12.21 -5.59 -2.23
C GLU A 104 -13.30 -5.90 -1.21
N ALA A 105 -13.90 -7.10 -1.30
CA ALA A 105 -14.91 -7.55 -0.37
C ALA A 105 -14.40 -7.65 1.07
N LEU A 106 -13.18 -8.16 1.29
CA LEU A 106 -12.59 -8.23 2.62
C LEU A 106 -12.39 -6.85 3.23
N SER A 107 -11.98 -5.87 2.42
CA SER A 107 -11.82 -4.49 2.87
C SER A 107 -13.16 -3.86 3.27
N LEU A 108 -14.21 -4.11 2.48
CA LEU A 108 -15.58 -3.68 2.81
C LEU A 108 -16.08 -4.37 4.09
N LEU A 109 -15.86 -5.68 4.22
CA LEU A 109 -16.27 -6.47 5.37
C LEU A 109 -15.66 -5.97 6.69
N LEU A 110 -14.38 -5.58 6.63
CA LEU A 110 -13.62 -5.07 7.77
C LEU A 110 -13.85 -3.58 8.05
N THR A 111 -14.58 -2.86 7.21
CA THR A 111 -14.85 -1.44 7.40
C THR A 111 -15.63 -1.21 8.69
N GLY A 112 -15.22 -0.24 9.49
CA GLY A 112 -15.80 0.03 10.82
C GLY A 112 -15.35 -0.92 11.93
N SER A 113 -14.68 -2.05 11.60
CA SER A 113 -14.13 -2.96 12.60
C SER A 113 -12.82 -2.46 13.21
N GLY A 114 -12.13 -1.48 12.59
CA GLY A 114 -10.82 -1.01 13.03
C GLY A 114 -9.69 -2.03 12.82
N LEU A 115 -9.92 -3.06 12.02
CA LEU A 115 -8.93 -4.05 11.61
C LEU A 115 -8.64 -3.91 10.11
N MET A 116 -7.45 -4.37 9.70
CA MET A 116 -7.05 -4.49 8.31
C MET A 116 -6.49 -5.89 8.05
N ALA A 117 -6.65 -6.35 6.80
CA ALA A 117 -6.07 -7.61 6.35
C ALA A 117 -4.62 -7.42 5.93
N ARG A 118 -3.74 -8.29 6.40
CA ARG A 118 -2.35 -8.42 5.95
C ARG A 118 -2.17 -9.76 5.26
N TYR A 119 -1.95 -9.72 3.96
CA TYR A 119 -1.76 -10.91 3.13
C TYR A 119 -0.40 -11.54 3.40
N ALA A 120 -0.40 -12.83 3.71
CA ALA A 120 0.80 -13.65 3.73
C ALA A 120 1.09 -14.22 2.33
N ARG A 121 0.03 -14.52 1.57
CA ARG A 121 0.04 -15.04 0.19
C ARG A 121 -1.22 -14.56 -0.56
N ALA A 122 -1.37 -14.91 -1.83
CA ALA A 122 -2.54 -14.57 -2.64
C ALA A 122 -3.85 -15.17 -2.09
N ASP A 123 -3.75 -16.34 -1.45
CA ASP A 123 -4.84 -17.14 -0.91
C ASP A 123 -4.88 -17.16 0.62
N ALA A 124 -4.00 -16.42 1.31
CA ALA A 124 -3.89 -16.47 2.77
C ALA A 124 -3.63 -15.10 3.40
N PHE A 125 -4.37 -14.75 4.46
CA PHE A 125 -4.23 -13.47 5.16
C PHE A 125 -4.36 -13.60 6.69
N THR A 126 -3.85 -12.58 7.38
CA THR A 126 -3.96 -12.35 8.82
C THR A 126 -4.67 -11.04 9.09
N LEU A 127 -5.23 -10.85 10.29
CA LEU A 127 -5.81 -9.57 10.70
C LEU A 127 -4.91 -8.83 11.67
N GLN A 128 -4.87 -7.51 11.51
CA GLN A 128 -4.10 -6.60 12.38
C GLN A 128 -4.94 -5.36 12.67
N VAL A 129 -4.64 -4.68 13.78
CA VAL A 129 -5.27 -3.39 14.08
C VAL A 129 -4.90 -2.40 12.99
N ALA A 130 -5.90 -1.70 12.45
CA ALA A 130 -5.68 -0.70 11.42
C ALA A 130 -4.82 0.44 11.98
N GLN A 131 -3.51 0.38 11.72
CA GLN A 131 -2.61 1.49 11.97
C GLN A 131 -2.84 2.52 10.86
N VAL A 132 -3.27 3.72 11.23
CA VAL A 132 -3.17 4.88 10.33
C VAL A 132 -1.70 5.30 10.33
N SER A 133 -0.86 4.50 9.67
CA SER A 133 0.48 4.94 9.35
C SER A 133 0.35 5.94 8.21
N ASP A 134 0.90 7.14 8.42
CA ASP A 134 1.13 8.18 7.41
C ASP A 134 2.22 7.72 6.43
N ALA A 135 2.09 6.49 5.94
CA ALA A 135 3.05 5.84 5.08
C ALA A 135 2.93 6.46 3.69
N PRO A 136 4.04 6.93 3.10
CA PRO A 136 4.02 7.54 1.79
C PRO A 136 3.48 6.52 0.80
N VAL A 137 2.40 6.89 0.12
CA VAL A 137 1.82 6.16 -1.02
C VAL A 137 2.97 5.59 -1.86
N THR A 138 3.01 4.26 -2.00
CA THR A 138 4.02 3.56 -2.81
C THR A 138 4.00 4.15 -4.21
N ARG A 139 5.01 4.98 -4.51
CA ARG A 139 5.23 5.55 -5.83
C ARG A 139 5.72 4.42 -6.72
N GLU A 140 5.01 4.17 -7.82
CA GLU A 140 5.44 3.23 -8.84
C GLU A 140 6.89 3.55 -9.29
N PRO A 141 7.77 2.55 -9.48
CA PRO A 141 9.20 2.77 -9.79
C PRO A 141 9.49 3.48 -11.14
N GLY A 142 8.49 3.86 -11.92
CA GLY A 142 8.66 4.53 -13.22
C GLY A 142 8.96 6.04 -13.17
N SER A 143 8.85 6.68 -12.01
CA SER A 143 8.97 8.15 -11.86
C SER A 143 10.18 8.60 -11.04
N SER A 144 11.28 7.83 -11.00
CA SER A 144 12.47 8.26 -10.24
C SER A 144 13.05 9.57 -10.79
N LYS A 145 13.14 9.72 -12.11
CA LYS A 145 13.60 10.96 -12.76
C LYS A 145 12.57 12.10 -12.65
N GLY A 146 11.29 11.81 -12.84
CA GLY A 146 10.21 12.82 -12.73
C GLY A 146 10.06 13.36 -11.30
N ALA A 147 10.12 12.48 -10.29
CA ALA A 147 10.11 12.86 -8.88
C ALA A 147 11.41 13.56 -8.45
N ALA A 148 12.57 13.16 -8.98
CA ALA A 148 13.83 13.87 -8.75
C ALA A 148 13.80 15.28 -9.38
N LEU A 149 13.26 15.43 -10.60
CA LEU A 149 13.10 16.74 -11.23
C LEU A 149 12.14 17.62 -10.44
N ALA A 150 10.99 17.07 -10.02
CA ALA A 150 9.99 17.78 -9.23
C ALA A 150 10.52 18.20 -7.85
N SER A 151 11.27 17.35 -7.16
CA SER A 151 11.92 17.70 -5.88
C SER A 151 13.03 18.74 -6.07
N SER A 152 13.82 18.65 -7.14
CA SER A 152 14.82 19.66 -7.46
C SER A 152 14.18 21.02 -7.76
N TYR A 153 13.03 21.03 -8.44
CA TYR A 153 12.29 22.25 -8.76
C TYR A 153 11.60 22.83 -7.52
N ALA A 154 11.02 21.97 -6.66
CA ALA A 154 10.46 22.38 -5.37
C ALA A 154 11.50 23.11 -4.50
N ARG A 155 12.76 22.65 -4.50
CA ARG A 155 13.86 23.35 -3.81
C ARG A 155 14.17 24.72 -4.43
N ALA A 156 14.05 24.86 -5.76
CA ALA A 156 14.20 26.17 -6.43
C ALA A 156 13.10 27.15 -6.01
N ILE A 157 11.86 26.67 -5.98
CA ILE A 157 10.70 27.45 -5.53
C ILE A 157 10.91 27.88 -4.09
N GLN A 158 11.27 26.93 -3.21
CA GLN A 158 11.46 27.21 -1.79
C GLN A 158 12.52 28.29 -1.57
N LEU A 159 13.68 28.18 -2.22
CA LEU A 159 14.76 29.19 -2.11
C LEU A 159 14.34 30.56 -2.65
N ALA A 160 13.65 30.62 -3.79
CA ALA A 160 13.21 31.89 -4.38
C ALA A 160 12.18 32.60 -3.49
N ILE A 161 11.27 31.83 -2.88
CA ILE A 161 10.26 32.35 -1.96
C ILE A 161 10.90 32.78 -0.65
N GLU A 162 11.79 31.96 -0.09
CA GLU A 162 12.56 32.29 1.11
C GLU A 162 13.29 33.63 0.97
N GLN A 163 14.06 33.80 -0.11
CA GLN A 163 14.75 35.05 -0.39
C GLN A 163 13.80 36.25 -0.49
N ALA A 164 12.64 36.05 -1.12
CA ALA A 164 11.66 37.12 -1.27
C ALA A 164 10.99 37.49 0.05
N LEU A 165 10.61 36.50 0.87
CA LEU A 165 9.95 36.71 2.15
C LEU A 165 10.92 37.27 3.21
N CYS A 166 12.19 36.85 3.21
CA CYS A 166 13.21 37.33 4.13
C CYS A 166 13.62 38.79 3.87
N ALA A 167 13.44 39.29 2.65
CA ALA A 167 13.81 40.66 2.26
C ALA A 167 12.95 41.74 2.95
N LEU A 168 11.74 41.41 3.39
CA LEU A 168 10.84 42.36 4.06
C LEU A 168 10.54 41.89 5.48
N PRO A 169 10.80 42.69 6.53
CA PRO A 169 10.57 42.30 7.92
C PRO A 169 9.12 41.86 8.21
N LEU A 170 8.14 42.48 7.55
CA LEU A 170 6.72 42.21 7.77
C LEU A 170 6.28 40.81 7.31
N THR A 171 6.97 40.22 6.32
CA THR A 171 6.64 38.93 5.70
C THR A 171 7.63 37.83 6.07
N ARG A 172 8.53 38.08 7.03
CA ARG A 172 9.45 37.06 7.53
C ARG A 172 8.66 35.96 8.24
N PRO A 173 8.80 34.70 7.83
CA PRO A 173 8.15 33.61 8.53
C PRO A 173 8.69 33.48 9.95
N GLY A 174 7.82 33.03 10.85
CA GLY A 174 8.16 32.97 12.26
C GLY A 174 6.96 32.59 13.11
N THR A 175 6.07 33.54 13.38
CA THR A 175 4.96 33.35 14.34
C THR A 175 3.64 32.98 13.72
N TYR A 176 3.51 33.08 12.39
CA TYR A 176 2.25 32.87 11.70
C TYR A 176 2.28 31.64 10.82
N ARG A 177 1.09 31.10 10.57
CA ARG A 177 0.85 30.11 9.52
C ARG A 177 0.07 30.78 8.39
N ALA A 178 0.37 30.39 7.17
CA ALA A 178 -0.40 30.84 6.01
C ALA A 178 -0.42 29.73 4.96
N VAL A 179 -1.51 29.63 4.21
CA VAL A 179 -1.59 28.74 3.05
C VAL A 179 -1.78 29.61 1.83
N LEU A 180 -0.92 29.45 0.83
CA LEU A 180 -1.01 30.18 -0.43
C LEU A 180 -1.01 29.21 -1.60
N GLN A 181 -1.76 29.55 -2.64
CA GLN A 181 -1.68 28.89 -3.94
C GLN A 181 -0.97 29.81 -4.90
N VAL A 182 0.00 29.27 -5.63
CA VAL A 182 0.76 30.00 -6.64
C VAL A 182 0.69 29.30 -7.99
N TRP A 183 0.62 30.13 -9.03
CA TRP A 183 0.69 29.72 -10.43
C TRP A 183 2.02 30.18 -10.98
N ILE A 184 2.76 29.24 -11.57
CA ILE A 184 4.11 29.48 -12.06
C ILE A 184 4.06 29.37 -13.58
N GLY A 185 4.46 30.45 -14.25
CA GLY A 185 4.57 30.51 -15.69
C GLY A 185 5.73 29.67 -16.22
N GLN A 186 5.74 29.44 -17.53
CA GLN A 186 6.75 28.60 -18.17
C GLN A 186 8.17 29.18 -18.00
N GLY A 187 8.31 30.50 -17.87
CA GLY A 187 9.59 31.17 -17.64
C GLY A 187 10.05 31.23 -16.18
N GLY A 188 9.31 30.59 -15.27
CA GLY A 188 9.60 30.56 -13.83
C GLY A 188 9.02 31.73 -13.03
N GLU A 189 8.30 32.66 -13.67
CA GLU A 189 7.61 33.76 -12.99
C GLU A 189 6.37 33.29 -12.20
N LEU A 190 6.19 33.78 -10.97
CA LEU A 190 4.94 33.60 -10.23
C LEU A 190 3.88 34.58 -10.77
N GLN A 191 2.96 34.07 -11.59
CA GLN A 191 1.97 34.90 -12.29
C GLN A 191 0.79 35.28 -11.39
N HIS A 192 0.31 34.33 -10.58
CA HIS A 192 -0.81 34.54 -9.68
C HIS A 192 -0.48 33.96 -8.31
N SER A 193 -0.85 34.69 -7.25
CA SER A 193 -0.75 34.27 -5.86
C SER A 193 -2.11 34.49 -5.21
N ARG A 194 -2.62 33.45 -4.55
CA ARG A 194 -3.89 33.49 -3.80
C ARG A 194 -3.63 33.06 -2.38
N LEU A 195 -3.98 33.92 -1.43
CA LEU A 195 -4.00 33.57 -0.02
C LEU A 195 -5.25 32.73 0.27
N VAL A 196 -5.03 31.48 0.71
CA VAL A 196 -6.09 30.52 1.07
C VAL A 196 -6.45 30.65 2.55
N SER A 197 -5.46 30.91 3.40
CA SER A 197 -5.63 31.18 4.84
C SER A 197 -4.89 32.45 5.23
N SER A 198 -5.59 33.36 5.89
CA SER A 198 -5.01 34.57 6.48
C SER A 198 -3.94 34.26 7.52
N THR A 199 -2.97 35.16 7.66
CA THR A 199 -1.97 35.14 8.74
C THR A 199 -2.49 35.72 10.06
N GLY A 200 -3.71 36.27 10.06
CA GLY A 200 -4.28 37.01 11.19
C GLY A 200 -3.96 38.51 11.19
N ASP A 201 -3.20 38.99 10.20
CA ASP A 201 -2.82 40.39 10.04
C ASP A 201 -3.04 40.83 8.58
N VAL A 202 -3.91 41.82 8.37
CA VAL A 202 -4.31 42.29 7.03
C VAL A 202 -3.15 42.97 6.29
N GLN A 203 -2.28 43.70 7.00
CA GLN A 203 -1.11 44.35 6.38
C GLN A 203 -0.11 43.30 5.92
N ARG A 204 0.11 42.26 6.73
CA ARG A 204 0.97 41.13 6.38
C ARG A 204 0.41 40.33 5.21
N ASP A 205 -0.90 40.06 5.21
CA ASP A 205 -1.56 39.33 4.13
C ASP A 205 -1.40 40.03 2.78
N GLY A 206 -1.63 41.35 2.74
CA GLY A 206 -1.40 42.16 1.54
C GLY A 206 0.07 42.16 1.10
N ALA A 207 1.00 42.33 2.05
CA ALA A 207 2.43 42.30 1.76
C ALA A 207 2.90 40.94 1.23
N LEU A 208 2.34 39.82 1.74
CA LEU A 208 2.64 38.46 1.26
C LEU A 208 2.22 38.27 -0.19
N VAL A 209 0.98 38.63 -0.53
CA VAL A 209 0.45 38.47 -1.90
C VAL A 209 1.28 39.30 -2.88
N GLU A 210 1.53 40.57 -2.57
CA GLU A 210 2.31 41.47 -3.42
C GLU A 210 3.77 41.05 -3.55
N ARG A 211 4.41 40.61 -2.45
CA ARG A 211 5.80 40.18 -2.51
C ARG A 211 5.97 38.95 -3.41
N LEU A 212 5.06 37.99 -3.32
CA LEU A 212 5.12 36.76 -4.11
C LEU A 212 4.92 37.00 -5.62
N ARG A 213 4.22 38.05 -6.04
CA ARG A 213 4.07 38.42 -7.46
C ARG A 213 5.39 38.83 -8.10
N THR A 214 6.35 39.30 -7.31
CA THR A 214 7.68 39.70 -7.77
C THR A 214 8.68 38.54 -7.81
N VAL A 215 8.28 37.34 -7.36
CA VAL A 215 9.18 36.19 -7.29
C VAL A 215 9.34 35.57 -8.67
N ARG A 216 10.60 35.34 -9.02
CA ARG A 216 10.98 34.58 -10.20
C ARG A 216 11.88 33.43 -9.79
N VAL A 217 11.49 32.23 -10.19
CA VAL A 217 12.32 31.04 -10.08
C VAL A 217 13.34 31.09 -11.21
N GLU A 218 14.63 30.97 -10.90
CA GLU A 218 15.72 31.00 -11.90
C GLU A 218 15.63 29.87 -12.94
N ARG A 219 14.78 28.87 -12.69
CA ARG A 219 14.56 27.71 -13.55
C ARG A 219 13.16 27.75 -14.17
N PRO A 220 13.03 27.37 -15.46
CA PRO A 220 11.73 27.26 -16.11
C PRO A 220 10.89 26.16 -15.45
N ALA A 221 9.57 26.38 -15.41
CA ALA A 221 8.65 25.40 -14.84
C ALA A 221 8.62 24.14 -15.71
N PRO A 222 8.88 22.94 -15.14
CA PRO A 222 8.77 21.71 -15.92
C PRO A 222 7.30 21.47 -16.27
N SER A 223 7.04 20.95 -17.47
CA SER A 223 5.68 20.63 -17.93
C SER A 223 4.99 19.55 -17.08
N SER A 224 5.76 18.77 -16.31
CA SER A 224 5.26 17.78 -15.35
C SER A 224 4.80 18.39 -14.02
N LEU A 225 4.97 19.69 -13.81
CA LEU A 225 4.55 20.36 -12.58
C LEU A 225 3.03 20.44 -12.51
N ARG A 226 2.44 19.83 -11.48
CA ARG A 226 1.00 20.00 -11.20
C ARG A 226 0.75 21.36 -10.57
N GLN A 227 -0.05 22.18 -11.26
CA GLN A 227 -0.48 23.50 -10.80
C GLN A 227 -1.95 23.45 -10.32
N PRO A 228 -2.36 24.27 -9.35
CA PRO A 228 -1.57 25.26 -8.60
C PRO A 228 -0.66 24.61 -7.55
N VAL A 229 0.50 25.22 -7.30
CA VAL A 229 1.39 24.78 -6.24
C VAL A 229 0.89 25.36 -4.92
N THR A 230 0.62 24.49 -3.93
CA THR A 230 0.19 24.92 -2.60
C THR A 230 1.39 25.04 -1.68
N LEU A 231 1.57 26.22 -1.11
CA LEU A 231 2.63 26.57 -0.17
C LEU A 231 2.04 26.69 1.22
N LEU A 232 2.65 26.00 2.18
CA LEU A 232 2.33 26.11 3.60
C LEU A 232 3.49 26.85 4.29
N LEU A 233 3.21 28.04 4.80
CA LEU A 233 4.09 28.74 5.71
C LEU A 233 3.79 28.22 7.12
N MET A 234 4.81 27.68 7.78
CA MET A 234 4.73 27.17 9.14
C MET A 234 5.40 28.14 10.10
N PRO A 235 4.96 28.15 11.37
CA PRO A 235 5.71 28.85 12.41
C PRO A 235 7.02 28.12 12.74
N ASP A 236 8.04 28.86 13.16
CA ASP A 236 9.39 28.33 13.44
C ASP A 236 9.41 27.26 14.55
N SER A 237 8.42 27.29 15.44
CA SER A 237 8.24 26.30 16.51
C SER A 237 7.86 24.89 16.00
N ALA A 238 7.55 24.72 14.72
CA ALA A 238 7.14 23.43 14.13
C ALA A 238 8.29 22.57 13.58
N GLY A 239 9.56 22.95 13.79
CA GLY A 239 10.72 22.06 13.62
C GLY A 239 11.55 22.23 12.33
N THR A 240 11.13 23.07 11.40
CA THR A 240 11.96 23.54 10.27
C THR A 240 11.75 25.04 10.11
N SER A 241 12.45 25.84 10.91
CA SER A 241 12.46 27.29 10.76
C SER A 241 13.17 27.66 9.46
N MET A 242 12.61 28.64 8.74
CA MET A 242 13.29 29.19 7.59
C MET A 242 14.35 30.16 8.10
N ASP A 243 15.63 29.80 7.97
CA ASP A 243 16.72 30.62 8.49
C ASP A 243 16.95 31.80 7.56
N CYS A 244 16.28 32.91 7.84
CA CYS A 244 16.57 34.22 7.23
C CYS A 244 17.93 34.76 7.74
N THR A 245 18.99 33.95 7.74
CA THR A 245 20.33 34.44 7.96
C THR A 245 20.67 35.39 6.81
N GLU A 246 21.02 36.63 7.16
CA GLU A 246 21.42 37.67 6.23
C GLU A 246 22.52 37.15 5.30
N ARG A 247 22.15 36.75 4.08
CA ARG A 247 23.10 36.72 2.99
C ARG A 247 23.38 38.18 2.63
N LYS A 248 24.32 38.77 3.36
CA LYS A 248 25.01 40.02 3.04
C LYS A 248 25.21 40.05 1.52
N GLY A 249 24.49 40.95 0.85
CA GLY A 249 24.40 40.98 -0.59
C GLY A 249 25.78 40.93 -1.22
N ALA A 250 25.95 40.09 -2.23
CA ALA A 250 26.98 40.32 -3.23
C ALA A 250 26.56 41.57 -4.03
N ALA A 251 26.77 42.74 -3.43
CA ALA A 251 27.03 43.95 -4.19
C ALA A 251 28.47 43.80 -4.70
N GLY A 252 28.60 43.26 -5.91
CA GLY A 252 29.88 43.00 -6.55
C GLY A 252 29.93 43.75 -7.88
N VAL A 253 30.52 44.95 -7.79
CA VAL A 253 31.24 45.78 -8.80
C VAL A 253 30.54 46.21 -10.08
#